data_AF-A0A0F5IKU1-F1
#
_entry.id   AF-A0A0F5IKU1-F1
#
_cell.length_a   1.000
_cell.length_b   1.000
_cell.length_c   1.000
_cell.angle_alpha   90.00
_cell.angle_beta   90.00
_cell.angle_gamma   90.00
#
_symmetry.space_group_name_H-M   'P 1'
#
loop_
_entity.id
_entity.type
_entity.pdbx_description
1 polymer ?
#
loop_
_entity_poly.entity_id
_entity_poly.type
_entity_poly.pdbx_seq_one_letter_code
_entity_poly.pdbx_strand_id
1 'polypeptide(L)'
;MNTYYWIGIVVIGGVIACLASYKVYVSLDPDLTCAQCHEVTSACRLWKSSAHSDIRCIDCHGTAFSNGAKGLAEKAGMIYSHFTKKQTNEDVCLNEEQVLAVASRCVTCHQAEHAAWESGAHSTTYKDIFMDVEHNRAEKPYWDCFRCHGMHYDGTIHDLMSLEGDAIDWHIKSTSQAERPAMTCLACHQVHAEQPQHKPYITKNGKERSVLLEDTKRPATALYMRSDKRHLPADKLFQTTMHDRDSVIKVTDDPNAWLCMQCHAPNNRRELGTEDDKTPTGLYEGMSCLDCHNPHSNQLKNNYRNVHTKK
;
A
#
# COMPACT_ATOMS: atom_id res chain seq x y z
N MET A 1 -38.22 35.75 -25.21
CA MET A 1 -38.24 34.82 -24.05
C MET A 1 -38.24 33.33 -24.43
N ASN A 2 -38.86 32.91 -25.55
CA ASN A 2 -38.96 31.48 -25.91
C ASN A 2 -37.65 30.81 -26.39
N THR A 3 -36.84 31.49 -27.21
CA THR A 3 -35.65 30.84 -27.82
C THR A 3 -34.55 30.54 -26.82
N TYR A 4 -34.26 31.46 -25.90
CA TYR A 4 -33.27 31.25 -24.83
C TYR A 4 -33.69 30.15 -23.84
N TYR A 5 -35.00 29.97 -23.63
CA TYR A 5 -35.53 28.90 -22.79
C TYR A 5 -35.31 27.51 -23.44
N TRP A 6 -35.59 27.37 -24.73
CA TRP A 6 -35.33 26.13 -25.47
C TRP A 6 -33.85 25.82 -25.61
N ILE A 7 -33.01 26.83 -25.87
CA ILE A 7 -31.54 26.67 -25.86
C ILE A 7 -31.07 26.19 -24.49
N GLY A 8 -31.58 26.79 -23.41
CA GLY A 8 -31.28 26.36 -22.04
C GLY A 8 -31.63 24.90 -21.78
N ILE A 9 -32.83 24.47 -22.17
CA ILE A 9 -33.27 23.07 -22.03
C ILE A 9 -32.38 22.11 -22.82
N VAL A 10 -32.03 22.44 -24.07
CA VAL A 10 -31.17 21.58 -24.90
C VAL A 10 -29.76 21.46 -24.31
N VAL A 11 -29.18 22.58 -23.85
CA VAL A 11 -27.85 22.58 -23.22
C VAL A 11 -27.86 21.74 -21.94
N ILE A 12 -28.84 21.97 -21.06
CA ILE A 12 -28.96 21.20 -19.80
C ILE A 12 -29.19 19.72 -20.10
N GLY A 13 -30.10 19.40 -21.03
CA GLY A 13 -30.37 18.03 -21.46
C GLY A 13 -29.12 17.33 -22.02
N GLY A 14 -28.33 18.05 -22.83
CA GLY A 14 -27.05 17.56 -23.35
C GLY A 14 -26.02 17.29 -22.25
N VAL A 15 -25.88 18.20 -21.29
CA VAL A 15 -24.96 18.01 -20.15
C VAL A 15 -25.37 16.80 -19.31
N ILE A 16 -26.66 16.65 -19.01
CA ILE A 16 -27.19 15.49 -18.27
C ILE A 16 -26.89 14.20 -19.03
N ALA A 17 -27.15 14.16 -20.35
CA ALA A 17 -26.88 12.98 -21.18
C ALA A 17 -25.38 12.63 -21.20
N CYS A 18 -24.49 13.61 -21.31
CA CYS A 18 -23.05 13.40 -21.24
C CYS A 18 -22.60 12.84 -19.89
N LEU A 19 -23.06 13.41 -18.78
CA LEU A 19 -22.72 12.95 -17.43
C LEU A 19 -23.25 11.54 -17.16
N ALA A 20 -24.48 11.24 -17.58
CA ALA A 20 -25.06 9.91 -17.47
C ALA A 20 -24.27 8.88 -18.30
N SER A 21 -23.94 9.23 -19.54
CA SER A 21 -23.14 8.37 -20.44
C SER A 21 -21.75 8.12 -19.88
N TYR A 22 -21.09 9.15 -19.34
CA TYR A 22 -19.79 9.01 -18.68
C TYR A 22 -19.87 8.07 -17.48
N LYS A 23 -20.86 8.25 -16.60
CA LYS A 23 -21.06 7.39 -15.43
C LYS A 23 -21.23 5.92 -15.82
N VAL A 24 -22.01 5.66 -16.88
CA VAL A 24 -22.17 4.30 -17.43
C VAL A 24 -20.85 3.80 -17.96
N TYR A 25 -20.18 4.57 -18.83
CA TYR A 25 -18.90 4.21 -19.43
C TYR A 25 -17.87 3.78 -18.38
N VAL A 26 -17.62 4.59 -17.36
CA VAL A 26 -16.61 4.27 -16.33
C VAL A 26 -17.01 3.11 -15.39
N SER A 27 -18.24 2.60 -15.50
CA SER A 27 -18.72 1.45 -14.73
C SER A 27 -18.76 0.16 -15.56
N LEU A 28 -18.40 0.19 -16.84
CA LEU A 28 -18.36 -1.00 -17.70
C LEU A 28 -17.16 -1.90 -17.37
N ASP A 29 -17.17 -3.13 -17.93
CA ASP A 29 -16.01 -4.03 -17.87
C ASP A 29 -14.75 -3.29 -18.35
N PRO A 30 -13.60 -3.46 -17.67
CA PRO A 30 -12.35 -2.84 -18.08
C PRO A 30 -11.93 -3.14 -19.52
N ASP A 31 -12.34 -4.27 -20.11
CA ASP A 31 -12.08 -4.60 -21.52
C ASP A 31 -12.76 -3.63 -22.49
N LEU A 32 -13.86 -3.00 -22.06
CA LEU A 32 -14.59 -2.01 -22.84
C LEU A 32 -14.13 -0.57 -22.56
N THR A 33 -13.24 -0.37 -21.59
CA THR A 33 -12.83 0.95 -21.09
C THR A 33 -11.31 1.03 -20.91
N CYS A 34 -10.80 0.80 -19.69
CA CYS A 34 -9.41 1.03 -19.31
C CYS A 34 -8.43 0.18 -20.15
N ALA A 35 -8.74 -1.09 -20.38
CA ALA A 35 -7.86 -2.02 -21.06
C ALA A 35 -7.72 -1.77 -22.57
N GLN A 36 -8.45 -0.79 -23.12
CA GLN A 36 -8.28 -0.33 -24.50
C GLN A 36 -6.97 0.44 -24.70
N CYS A 37 -6.37 0.98 -23.63
CA CYS A 37 -5.03 1.56 -23.67
C CYS A 37 -3.98 0.49 -23.33
N HIS A 38 -3.02 0.28 -24.24
CA HIS A 38 -2.04 -0.82 -24.11
C HIS A 38 -1.09 -0.65 -22.93
N GLU A 39 -0.92 0.57 -22.42
CA GLU A 39 -0.07 0.88 -21.28
C GLU A 39 -0.65 0.35 -19.96
N VAL A 40 -1.98 0.16 -19.88
CA VAL A 40 -2.66 -0.31 -18.65
C VAL A 40 -3.28 -1.70 -18.82
N THR A 41 -3.34 -2.26 -20.02
CA THR A 41 -3.92 -3.59 -20.27
C THR A 41 -3.34 -4.67 -19.37
N SER A 42 -2.03 -4.65 -19.08
CA SER A 42 -1.39 -5.62 -18.18
C SER A 42 -1.93 -5.51 -16.74
N ALA A 43 -2.11 -4.29 -16.24
CA ALA A 43 -2.69 -4.05 -14.92
C ALA A 43 -4.15 -4.54 -14.86
N CYS A 44 -4.94 -4.30 -15.91
CA CYS A 44 -6.31 -4.81 -16.01
C CYS A 44 -6.36 -6.35 -16.01
N ARG A 45 -5.43 -7.02 -16.71
CA ARG A 45 -5.35 -8.49 -16.69
C ARG A 45 -5.00 -9.03 -15.30
N LEU A 46 -4.03 -8.41 -14.62
CA LEU A 46 -3.67 -8.78 -13.24
C LEU A 46 -4.83 -8.56 -12.26
N TRP A 47 -5.57 -7.47 -12.40
CA TRP A 47 -6.79 -7.21 -11.64
C TRP A 47 -7.86 -8.31 -11.86
N LYS A 48 -8.06 -8.78 -13.10
CA LYS A 48 -9.02 -9.87 -13.38
C LYS A 48 -8.68 -11.18 -12.68
N SER A 49 -7.41 -11.41 -12.37
CA SER A 49 -6.94 -12.58 -11.60
C SER A 49 -6.80 -12.32 -10.09
N SER A 50 -7.12 -11.11 -9.61
CA SER A 50 -6.92 -10.77 -8.20
C SER A 50 -8.15 -11.06 -7.35
N ALA A 51 -7.97 -10.99 -6.03
CA ALA A 51 -9.06 -11.09 -5.07
C ALA A 51 -10.11 -9.95 -5.21
N HIS A 52 -9.80 -8.89 -5.95
CA HIS A 52 -10.65 -7.72 -6.17
C HIS A 52 -11.27 -7.68 -7.57
N SER A 53 -11.24 -8.79 -8.32
CA SER A 53 -11.70 -8.86 -9.71
C SER A 53 -13.20 -8.58 -9.91
N ASP A 54 -13.97 -8.52 -8.84
CA ASP A 54 -15.40 -8.17 -8.82
C ASP A 54 -15.68 -6.72 -8.39
N ILE A 55 -14.63 -5.96 -8.04
CA ILE A 55 -14.71 -4.54 -7.67
C ILE A 55 -14.36 -3.66 -8.85
N ARG A 56 -15.17 -2.65 -9.16
CA ARG A 56 -14.92 -1.78 -10.31
C ARG A 56 -13.65 -0.97 -10.09
N CYS A 57 -12.85 -0.76 -11.14
CA CYS A 57 -11.60 0.00 -11.05
C CYS A 57 -11.79 1.39 -10.43
N ILE A 58 -12.92 2.06 -10.73
CA ILE A 58 -13.24 3.39 -10.20
C ILE A 58 -13.53 3.43 -8.71
N ASP A 59 -13.90 2.30 -8.09
CA ASP A 59 -14.15 2.24 -6.66
C ASP A 59 -12.82 2.37 -5.87
N CYS A 60 -11.68 2.07 -6.50
CA CYS A 60 -10.33 2.29 -5.95
C CYS A 60 -9.62 3.50 -6.58
N HIS A 61 -9.62 3.64 -7.91
CA HIS A 61 -8.87 4.69 -8.61
C HIS A 61 -9.63 6.01 -8.71
N GLY A 62 -10.94 6.03 -8.46
CA GLY A 62 -11.80 7.16 -8.71
C GLY A 62 -12.06 7.40 -10.21
N THR A 63 -12.67 8.54 -10.50
CA THR A 63 -13.06 9.00 -11.84
C THR A 63 -12.36 10.33 -12.17
N ALA A 64 -12.53 10.83 -13.39
CA ALA A 64 -12.05 12.17 -13.76
C ALA A 64 -12.64 13.28 -12.87
N PHE A 65 -13.74 13.03 -12.18
CA PHE A 65 -14.40 14.00 -11.31
C PHE A 65 -14.10 13.80 -9.83
N SER A 66 -13.40 12.73 -9.45
CA SER A 66 -13.18 12.40 -8.03
C SER A 66 -12.32 13.42 -7.29
N ASN A 67 -11.41 14.11 -8.00
CA ASN A 67 -10.54 15.15 -7.43
C ASN A 67 -10.79 16.53 -8.09
N GLY A 68 -12.02 16.79 -8.54
CA GLY A 68 -12.37 18.03 -9.22
C GLY A 68 -11.51 18.30 -10.47
N ALA A 69 -11.03 19.54 -10.62
CA ALA A 69 -10.22 19.95 -11.78
C ALA A 69 -8.91 19.16 -11.92
N LYS A 70 -8.30 18.74 -10.80
CA LYS A 70 -7.09 17.90 -10.84
C LYS A 70 -7.36 16.55 -11.49
N GLY A 71 -8.44 15.87 -11.09
CA GLY A 71 -8.81 14.57 -11.66
C GLY A 71 -9.05 14.66 -13.17
N LEU A 72 -9.65 15.75 -13.65
CA LEU A 72 -9.85 15.97 -15.08
C LEU A 72 -8.53 16.24 -15.80
N ALA A 73 -7.67 17.09 -15.23
CA ALA A 73 -6.34 17.37 -15.76
C ALA A 73 -5.46 16.12 -15.83
N GLU A 74 -5.52 15.24 -14.82
CA GLU A 74 -4.83 13.95 -14.81
C GLU A 74 -5.27 13.06 -15.97
N LYS A 75 -6.59 12.84 -16.14
CA LYS A 75 -7.10 11.99 -17.22
C LYS A 75 -6.83 12.57 -18.60
N ALA A 76 -6.95 13.88 -18.77
CA ALA A 76 -6.56 14.56 -20.01
C ALA A 76 -5.05 14.43 -20.28
N GLY A 77 -4.23 14.53 -19.23
CA GLY A 77 -2.77 14.35 -19.29
C GLY A 77 -2.35 12.94 -19.67
N MET A 78 -3.09 11.91 -19.23
CA MET A 78 -2.88 10.52 -19.67
C MET A 78 -3.11 10.38 -21.17
N ILE A 79 -4.23 10.92 -21.69
CA ILE A 79 -4.54 10.89 -23.13
C ILE A 79 -3.48 11.65 -23.92
N TYR A 80 -3.11 12.86 -23.45
CA TYR A 80 -2.05 13.64 -24.08
C TYR A 80 -0.72 12.86 -24.13
N SER A 81 -0.33 12.24 -23.01
CA SER A 81 0.92 11.48 -22.92
C SER A 81 0.90 10.25 -23.83
N HIS A 82 -0.23 9.56 -23.95
CA HIS A 82 -0.42 8.44 -24.88
C HIS A 82 -0.10 8.83 -26.34
N PHE A 83 -0.56 10.00 -26.78
CA PHE A 83 -0.36 10.44 -28.18
C PHE A 83 0.95 11.17 -28.43
N THR A 84 1.59 11.74 -27.41
CA THR A 84 2.75 12.63 -27.58
C THR A 84 4.05 12.09 -27.03
N LYS A 85 4.00 11.09 -26.16
CA LYS A 85 5.18 10.49 -25.52
C LYS A 85 5.25 9.02 -25.85
N LYS A 86 6.46 8.49 -25.91
CA LYS A 86 6.68 7.05 -25.91
C LYS A 86 6.51 6.56 -24.48
N GLN A 87 5.34 6.03 -24.16
CA GLN A 87 5.04 5.43 -22.87
C GLN A 87 4.98 3.90 -23.01
N THR A 88 5.38 3.22 -21.95
CA THR A 88 5.24 1.78 -21.79
C THR A 88 4.45 1.50 -20.53
N ASN A 89 4.07 0.23 -20.32
CA ASN A 89 3.45 -0.19 -19.07
C ASN A 89 4.37 0.05 -17.84
N GLU A 90 5.68 0.12 -18.04
CA GLU A 90 6.66 0.34 -16.97
C GLU A 90 6.66 1.78 -16.46
N ASP A 91 6.24 2.73 -17.30
CA ASP A 91 6.18 4.15 -16.98
C ASP A 91 4.90 4.52 -16.21
N VAL A 92 3.89 3.65 -16.22
CA VAL A 92 2.60 3.90 -15.57
C VAL A 92 2.64 3.44 -14.12
N CYS A 93 2.77 4.41 -13.22
CA CYS A 93 2.71 4.22 -11.78
C CYS A 93 1.83 5.29 -11.12
N LEU A 94 1.34 4.99 -9.92
CA LEU A 94 0.65 5.98 -9.09
C LEU A 94 1.68 6.88 -8.42
N ASN A 95 1.40 8.18 -8.38
CA ASN A 95 2.10 9.13 -7.52
C ASN A 95 1.58 9.05 -6.08
N GLU A 96 2.23 9.72 -5.14
CA GLU A 96 1.87 9.70 -3.71
C GLU A 96 0.41 10.11 -3.47
N GLU A 97 -0.04 11.21 -4.10
CA GLU A 97 -1.42 11.71 -3.95
C GLU A 97 -2.44 10.66 -4.40
N GLN A 98 -2.15 9.95 -5.49
CA GLN A 98 -2.99 8.87 -6.01
C GLN A 98 -2.96 7.63 -5.12
N VAL A 99 -1.79 7.24 -4.59
CA VAL A 99 -1.69 6.14 -3.61
C VAL A 99 -2.52 6.45 -2.38
N LEU A 100 -2.41 7.66 -1.82
CA LEU A 100 -3.20 8.08 -0.65
C LEU A 100 -4.71 8.08 -0.96
N ALA A 101 -5.10 8.52 -2.17
CA ALA A 101 -6.49 8.48 -2.61
C ALA A 101 -7.01 7.04 -2.75
N VAL A 102 -6.19 6.09 -3.19
CA VAL A 102 -6.56 4.66 -3.22
C VAL A 102 -6.66 4.11 -1.80
N ALA A 103 -5.65 4.36 -0.95
CA ALA A 103 -5.61 3.86 0.43
C ALA A 103 -6.81 4.33 1.25
N SER A 104 -7.22 5.60 1.11
CA SER A 104 -8.43 6.11 1.77
C SER A 104 -9.73 5.43 1.31
N ARG A 105 -9.79 4.91 0.08
CA ARG A 105 -10.95 4.16 -0.42
C ARG A 105 -11.00 2.73 0.09
N CYS A 106 -9.86 2.14 0.46
CA CYS A 106 -9.82 0.82 1.10
C CYS A 106 -10.76 0.76 2.31
N VAL A 107 -10.86 1.84 3.08
CA VAL A 107 -11.70 1.97 4.29
C VAL A 107 -13.19 1.74 4.01
N THR A 108 -13.65 1.95 2.78
CA THR A 108 -15.06 1.72 2.43
C THR A 108 -15.46 0.25 2.63
N CYS A 109 -14.53 -0.68 2.42
CA CYS A 109 -14.75 -2.11 2.58
C CYS A 109 -13.96 -2.72 3.76
N HIS A 110 -12.78 -2.17 4.08
CA HIS A 110 -11.84 -2.67 5.10
C HIS A 110 -11.84 -1.80 6.37
N GLN A 111 -13.02 -1.59 6.95
CA GLN A 111 -13.21 -0.70 8.10
C GLN A 111 -12.47 -1.21 9.35
N ALA A 112 -12.54 -2.53 9.60
CA ALA A 112 -11.92 -3.14 10.77
C ALA A 112 -10.39 -3.14 10.66
N GLU A 113 -9.85 -3.46 9.48
CA GLU A 113 -8.41 -3.41 9.22
C GLU A 113 -7.87 -1.98 9.32
N HIS A 114 -8.60 -0.99 8.80
CA HIS A 114 -8.23 0.41 8.93
C HIS A 114 -8.23 0.86 10.40
N ALA A 115 -9.27 0.55 11.17
CA ALA A 115 -9.32 0.90 12.59
C ALA A 115 -8.16 0.26 13.38
N ALA A 116 -7.81 -0.98 13.05
CA ALA A 116 -6.64 -1.64 13.65
C ALA A 116 -5.34 -0.94 13.25
N TRP A 117 -5.15 -0.60 11.98
CA TRP A 117 -3.99 0.16 11.50
C TRP A 117 -3.88 1.52 12.19
N GLU A 118 -4.98 2.27 12.27
CA GLU A 118 -5.06 3.58 12.91
C GLU A 118 -4.69 3.52 14.39
N SER A 119 -5.10 2.45 15.10
CA SER A 119 -4.77 2.24 16.52
C SER A 119 -3.33 1.78 16.80
N GLY A 120 -2.55 1.44 15.76
CA GLY A 120 -1.20 0.90 15.87
C GLY A 120 -0.12 1.91 15.46
N ALA A 121 1.14 1.57 15.72
CA ALA A 121 2.27 2.43 15.31
C ALA A 121 2.45 2.54 13.78
N HIS A 122 1.77 1.69 13.00
CA HIS A 122 1.81 1.77 11.53
C HIS A 122 1.06 2.98 10.96
N SER A 123 0.21 3.65 11.74
CA SER A 123 -0.46 4.91 11.35
C SER A 123 0.38 6.17 11.59
N THR A 124 1.64 5.99 11.99
CA THR A 124 2.61 7.08 12.17
C THR A 124 2.71 7.96 10.92
N THR A 125 2.90 9.26 11.15
CA THR A 125 3.00 10.26 10.11
C THR A 125 4.45 10.60 9.75
N TYR A 126 4.66 11.32 8.64
CA TYR A 126 5.98 11.88 8.35
C TYR A 126 6.49 12.75 9.47
N LYS A 127 5.64 13.53 10.13
CA LYS A 127 6.03 14.36 11.27
C LYS A 127 6.56 13.52 12.43
N ASP A 128 5.85 12.45 12.79
CA ASP A 128 6.25 11.59 13.90
C ASP A 128 7.61 10.93 13.67
N ILE A 129 7.91 10.56 12.42
CA ILE A 129 9.20 9.94 12.07
C ILE A 129 10.29 11.00 11.87
N PHE A 130 10.07 11.96 10.98
CA PHE A 130 11.13 12.84 10.48
C PHE A 130 11.38 14.05 11.38
N MET A 131 10.48 14.37 12.30
CA MET A 131 10.65 15.47 13.27
C MET A 131 10.91 14.97 14.70
N ASP A 132 11.26 13.69 14.88
CA ASP A 132 11.77 13.18 16.15
C ASP A 132 13.17 13.74 16.43
N VAL A 133 13.23 14.74 17.31
CA VAL A 133 14.49 15.42 17.67
C VAL A 133 15.47 14.48 18.38
N GLU A 134 14.99 13.49 19.14
CA GLU A 134 15.86 12.54 19.84
C GLU A 134 16.56 11.64 18.83
N HIS A 135 15.80 11.05 17.90
CA HIS A 135 16.35 10.25 16.80
C HIS A 135 17.27 11.11 15.90
N ASN A 136 16.84 12.30 15.52
CA ASN A 136 17.55 13.17 14.58
C ASN A 136 18.92 13.66 15.10
N ARG A 137 19.16 13.62 16.41
CA ARG A 137 20.49 13.87 17.00
C ARG A 137 21.46 12.71 16.76
N ALA A 138 20.95 11.49 16.62
CA ALA A 138 21.75 10.31 16.34
C ALA A 138 21.97 10.11 14.84
N GLU A 139 20.92 10.28 14.03
CA GLU A 139 20.96 10.08 12.58
C GLU A 139 20.21 11.22 11.87
N LYS A 140 20.90 11.92 10.97
CA LYS A 140 20.27 12.98 10.17
C LYS A 140 19.35 12.35 9.12
N PRO A 141 18.08 12.80 8.97
CA PRO A 141 17.20 12.29 7.92
C PRO A 141 17.85 12.35 6.53
N TYR A 142 17.79 11.23 5.81
CA TYR A 142 18.37 11.09 4.47
C TYR A 142 17.49 10.22 3.58
N TRP A 143 17.91 10.06 2.32
CA TRP A 143 17.06 9.46 1.28
C TRP A 143 16.66 8.00 1.54
N ASP A 144 17.49 7.21 2.23
CA ASP A 144 17.20 5.79 2.47
C ASP A 144 16.13 5.58 3.55
N CYS A 145 15.87 6.59 4.38
CA CYS A 145 14.74 6.58 5.32
C CYS A 145 13.40 6.36 4.58
N PHE A 146 13.27 6.81 3.32
CA PHE A 146 12.07 6.60 2.51
C PHE A 146 11.88 5.16 2.04
N ARG A 147 12.88 4.28 2.18
CA ARG A 147 12.71 2.85 1.91
C ARG A 147 11.60 2.24 2.78
N CYS A 148 11.39 2.79 3.98
CA CYS A 148 10.39 2.32 4.94
C CYS A 148 9.41 3.42 5.36
N HIS A 149 9.88 4.66 5.59
CA HIS A 149 9.08 5.72 6.21
C HIS A 149 8.55 6.77 5.22
N GLY A 150 8.58 6.47 3.92
CA GLY A 150 8.06 7.33 2.87
C GLY A 150 8.05 6.63 1.52
N MET A 151 7.61 5.38 1.53
CA MET A 151 7.74 4.44 0.41
C MET A 151 7.08 4.99 -0.87
N HIS A 152 6.03 5.79 -0.71
CA HIS A 152 5.28 6.39 -1.82
C HIS A 152 5.59 7.87 -2.05
N TYR A 153 6.49 8.48 -1.26
CA TYR A 153 6.86 9.88 -1.42
C TYR A 153 7.62 10.09 -2.73
N ASP A 154 7.11 10.97 -3.60
CA ASP A 154 7.70 11.20 -4.93
C ASP A 154 8.97 12.06 -4.91
N GLY A 155 9.16 12.86 -3.85
CA GLY A 155 10.28 13.80 -3.75
C GLY A 155 11.55 13.22 -3.13
N THR A 156 12.49 14.10 -2.82
CA THR A 156 13.72 13.83 -2.07
C THR A 156 13.59 14.32 -0.63
N ILE A 157 14.55 13.94 0.24
CA ILE A 157 14.52 14.40 1.63
C ILE A 157 14.60 15.93 1.73
N HIS A 158 15.26 16.58 0.76
CA HIS A 158 15.34 18.03 0.66
C HIS A 158 14.07 18.67 0.10
N ASP A 159 13.20 17.92 -0.58
CA ASP A 159 11.87 18.42 -0.95
C ASP A 159 10.92 18.37 0.24
N LEU A 160 11.05 17.32 1.08
CA LEU A 160 10.22 17.13 2.28
C LEU A 160 10.63 18.07 3.42
N MET A 161 11.92 18.14 3.71
CA MET A 161 12.45 18.75 4.92
C MET A 161 13.37 19.94 4.65
N SER A 162 13.30 20.93 5.54
CA SER A 162 14.37 21.88 5.78
C SER A 162 15.32 21.29 6.82
N LEU A 163 16.59 21.15 6.46
CA LEU A 163 17.64 20.50 7.27
C LEU A 163 18.81 21.46 7.56
N GLU A 164 18.50 22.76 7.64
CA GLU A 164 19.43 23.84 8.00
C GLU A 164 19.51 23.98 9.52
N GLY A 165 20.70 24.26 10.07
CA GLY A 165 20.93 24.33 11.51
C GLY A 165 21.05 22.95 12.16
N ASP A 166 20.70 22.88 13.45
CA ASP A 166 20.79 21.67 14.25
C ASP A 166 19.48 20.87 14.23
N ALA A 167 19.48 19.64 14.75
CA ALA A 167 18.34 18.72 14.71
C ALA A 167 17.01 19.30 15.26
N ILE A 168 17.08 20.30 16.16
CA ILE A 168 15.91 20.98 16.72
C ILE A 168 15.28 22.00 15.75
N ASP A 169 16.05 22.49 14.78
CA ASP A 169 15.61 23.49 13.80
C ASP A 169 15.01 22.83 12.55
N TRP A 170 15.28 21.55 12.35
CA TRP A 170 14.82 20.78 11.20
C TRP A 170 13.32 20.56 11.24
N HIS A 171 12.66 20.75 10.11
CA HIS A 171 11.21 20.65 10.01
C HIS A 171 10.75 20.27 8.60
N ILE A 172 9.56 19.68 8.52
CA ILE A 172 8.90 19.43 7.25
C ILE A 172 8.40 20.75 6.67
N LYS A 173 8.74 21.02 5.40
CA LYS A 173 8.48 22.31 4.74
C LYS A 173 6.98 22.61 4.57
N SER A 174 6.18 21.57 4.39
CA SER A 174 4.75 21.68 4.14
C SER A 174 3.93 20.96 5.21
N THR A 175 3.05 21.68 5.88
CA THR A 175 2.15 21.11 6.89
C THR A 175 1.24 20.01 6.32
N SER A 176 0.83 20.12 5.05
CA SER A 176 0.00 19.09 4.40
C SER A 176 0.78 17.82 4.04
N GLN A 177 2.11 17.85 4.05
CA GLN A 177 2.95 16.66 3.98
C GLN A 177 3.23 16.09 5.36
N ALA A 178 3.40 16.94 6.38
CA ALA A 178 3.74 16.51 7.73
C ALA A 178 2.76 15.47 8.30
N GLU A 179 1.46 15.67 8.08
CA GLU A 179 0.40 14.80 8.60
C GLU A 179 0.10 13.59 7.68
N ARG A 180 0.87 13.37 6.61
CA ARG A 180 0.68 12.19 5.74
C ARG A 180 1.19 10.94 6.44
N PRO A 181 0.52 9.79 6.24
CA PRO A 181 0.98 8.52 6.81
C PRO A 181 2.31 8.10 6.17
N ALA A 182 3.25 7.66 6.99
CA ALA A 182 4.53 7.14 6.54
C ALA A 182 4.40 5.79 5.84
N MET A 183 3.42 4.99 6.28
CA MET A 183 3.10 3.67 5.75
C MET A 183 1.60 3.56 5.51
N THR A 184 1.20 3.17 4.30
CA THR A 184 -0.21 2.93 3.95
C THR A 184 -0.45 1.44 3.78
N CYS A 185 -1.72 1.01 3.61
CA CYS A 185 -2.05 -0.38 3.28
C CYS A 185 -1.26 -0.89 2.07
N LEU A 186 -1.00 -0.02 1.10
CA LEU A 186 -0.26 -0.34 -0.12
C LEU A 186 1.25 -0.56 0.10
N ALA A 187 1.79 -0.26 1.29
CA ALA A 187 3.17 -0.65 1.64
C ALA A 187 3.34 -2.18 1.70
N CYS A 188 2.27 -2.89 2.09
CA CYS A 188 2.25 -4.33 2.32
C CYS A 188 1.30 -5.08 1.37
N HIS A 189 0.29 -4.41 0.81
CA HIS A 189 -0.73 -5.04 -0.03
C HIS A 189 -0.55 -4.64 -1.50
N GLN A 190 -0.43 -5.65 -2.35
CA GLN A 190 -0.55 -5.50 -3.80
C GLN A 190 -2.00 -5.82 -4.24
N VAL A 191 -2.69 -4.82 -4.78
CA VAL A 191 -4.10 -4.98 -5.22
C VAL A 191 -4.19 -5.80 -6.50
N HIS A 192 -3.29 -5.53 -7.45
CA HIS A 192 -3.20 -6.25 -8.73
C HIS A 192 -2.18 -7.38 -8.63
N ALA A 193 -2.55 -8.46 -7.96
CA ALA A 193 -1.77 -9.68 -7.85
C ALA A 193 -2.68 -10.90 -8.03
N GLU A 194 -2.16 -11.96 -8.62
CA GLU A 194 -2.88 -13.24 -8.68
C GLU A 194 -3.11 -13.74 -7.26
N GLN A 195 -4.37 -13.86 -6.86
CA GLN A 195 -4.79 -14.32 -5.53
C GLN A 195 -6.08 -15.14 -5.66
N PRO A 196 -6.32 -16.11 -4.76
CA PRO A 196 -7.58 -16.82 -4.73
C PRO A 196 -8.76 -15.84 -4.62
N GLN A 197 -9.64 -15.85 -5.62
CA GLN A 197 -10.86 -15.06 -5.62
C GLN A 197 -11.80 -15.55 -4.52
N HIS A 198 -12.46 -14.60 -3.84
CA HIS A 198 -13.47 -14.94 -2.87
C HIS A 198 -14.67 -15.59 -3.58
N LYS A 199 -14.96 -16.84 -3.24
CA LYS A 199 -16.18 -17.53 -3.67
C LYS A 199 -17.10 -17.66 -2.46
N PRO A 200 -18.36 -17.18 -2.54
CA PRO A 200 -19.35 -17.42 -1.50
C PRO A 200 -19.46 -18.91 -1.16
N TYR A 201 -19.65 -19.26 0.11
CA TYR A 201 -19.70 -20.66 0.54
C TYR A 201 -20.71 -21.51 -0.26
N ILE A 202 -21.86 -20.90 -0.61
CA ILE A 202 -22.94 -21.56 -1.37
C ILE A 202 -22.51 -21.98 -2.77
N THR A 203 -21.55 -21.28 -3.39
CA THR A 203 -21.07 -21.58 -4.75
C THR A 203 -19.86 -22.52 -4.78
N LYS A 204 -19.22 -22.78 -3.63
CA LYS A 204 -18.11 -23.74 -3.51
C LYS A 204 -18.60 -25.18 -3.72
N ASN A 205 -17.81 -26.00 -4.41
CA ASN A 205 -18.07 -27.44 -4.57
C ASN A 205 -17.63 -28.25 -3.32
N GLY A 206 -17.92 -29.55 -3.29
CA GLY A 206 -17.62 -30.41 -2.14
C GLY A 206 -16.13 -30.46 -1.75
N LYS A 207 -15.22 -30.45 -2.73
CA LYS A 207 -13.77 -30.45 -2.51
C LYS A 207 -13.27 -29.09 -1.99
N GLU A 208 -13.81 -28.00 -2.53
CA GLU A 208 -13.49 -26.64 -2.06
C GLU A 208 -13.98 -26.41 -0.63
N ARG A 209 -15.10 -27.04 -0.24
CA ARG A 209 -15.62 -26.98 1.14
C ARG A 209 -14.82 -27.86 2.11
N SER A 210 -14.39 -29.04 1.69
CA SER A 210 -13.70 -29.99 2.58
C SER A 210 -12.36 -29.48 3.10
N VAL A 211 -11.70 -28.57 2.39
CA VAL A 211 -10.40 -28.01 2.77
C VAL A 211 -10.47 -26.69 3.53
N LEU A 212 -11.66 -26.10 3.74
CA LEU A 212 -11.79 -24.77 4.37
C LEU A 212 -11.28 -24.72 5.82
N LEU A 213 -11.37 -25.82 6.55
CA LEU A 213 -10.88 -25.93 7.93
C LEU A 213 -9.38 -26.26 7.99
N GLU A 214 -8.80 -26.69 6.88
CA GLU A 214 -7.39 -27.06 6.75
C GLU A 214 -6.54 -25.94 6.13
N ASP A 215 -7.19 -24.97 5.46
CA ASP A 215 -6.51 -23.85 4.82
C ASP A 215 -6.04 -22.82 5.84
N THR A 216 -4.81 -23.00 6.31
CA THR A 216 -4.11 -22.06 7.19
C THR A 216 -3.28 -21.03 6.41
N LYS A 217 -3.40 -20.98 5.08
CA LYS A 217 -2.60 -20.06 4.27
C LYS A 217 -2.99 -18.63 4.57
N ARG A 218 -1.99 -17.84 4.91
CA ARG A 218 -2.17 -16.41 5.14
C ARG A 218 -2.32 -15.70 3.81
N PRO A 219 -3.08 -14.58 3.77
CA PRO A 219 -3.12 -13.75 2.58
C PRO A 219 -1.70 -13.39 2.15
N ALA A 220 -1.43 -13.48 0.85
CA ALA A 220 -0.12 -13.08 0.36
C ALA A 220 0.03 -11.57 0.49
N THR A 221 1.18 -11.15 1.00
CA THR A 221 1.58 -9.74 1.06
C THR A 221 2.74 -9.49 0.11
N ALA A 222 3.10 -8.22 -0.07
CA ALA A 222 4.21 -7.81 -0.92
C ALA A 222 4.82 -6.51 -0.40
N LEU A 223 6.14 -6.38 -0.49
CA LEU A 223 6.84 -5.16 -0.16
C LEU A 223 6.71 -4.17 -1.32
N TYR A 224 6.20 -2.97 -1.09
CA TYR A 224 6.32 -1.91 -2.09
C TYR A 224 7.77 -1.42 -2.17
N MET A 225 8.41 -1.57 -3.32
CA MET A 225 9.77 -1.09 -3.56
C MET A 225 9.72 0.28 -4.21
N ARG A 226 10.12 1.31 -3.45
CA ARG A 226 10.11 2.71 -3.91
C ARG A 226 10.94 2.93 -5.18
N SER A 227 12.12 2.30 -5.28
CA SER A 227 13.02 2.46 -6.43
C SER A 227 12.36 2.07 -7.75
N ASP A 228 11.53 1.03 -7.70
CA ASP A 228 10.94 0.40 -8.88
C ASP A 228 9.45 0.76 -9.01
N LYS A 229 8.89 1.43 -8.00
CA LYS A 229 7.46 1.76 -7.84
C LYS A 229 6.56 0.53 -8.03
N ARG A 230 6.99 -0.62 -7.52
CA ARG A 230 6.35 -1.94 -7.72
C ARG A 230 6.37 -2.76 -6.45
N HIS A 231 5.47 -3.73 -6.37
CA HIS A 231 5.41 -4.69 -5.29
C HIS A 231 6.29 -5.91 -5.59
N LEU A 232 7.09 -6.33 -4.60
CA LEU A 232 7.81 -7.60 -4.58
C LEU A 232 7.07 -8.57 -3.65
N PRO A 233 6.54 -9.70 -4.16
CA PRO A 233 5.81 -10.65 -3.32
C PRO A 233 6.64 -11.13 -2.12
N ALA A 234 6.00 -11.25 -0.96
CA ALA A 234 6.68 -11.57 0.29
C ALA A 234 7.37 -12.93 0.24
N ASP A 235 6.84 -13.90 -0.50
CA ASP A 235 7.43 -15.24 -0.71
C ASP A 235 8.68 -15.24 -1.60
N LYS A 236 9.02 -14.08 -2.17
CA LYS A 236 10.27 -13.83 -2.93
C LYS A 236 11.28 -13.00 -2.13
N LEU A 237 10.93 -12.55 -0.93
CA LEU A 237 11.87 -11.86 -0.06
C LEU A 237 12.90 -12.84 0.50
N PHE A 238 14.09 -12.32 0.78
CA PHE A 238 15.15 -13.11 1.40
C PHE A 238 14.79 -13.43 2.85
N GLN A 239 14.82 -14.71 3.22
CA GLN A 239 14.73 -15.13 4.62
C GLN A 239 16.07 -14.84 5.31
N THR A 240 16.08 -13.80 6.15
CA THR A 240 17.29 -13.39 6.88
C THR A 240 17.76 -14.49 7.82
N THR A 241 19.01 -14.93 7.67
CA THR A 241 19.69 -15.78 8.65
C THR A 241 19.99 -14.97 9.91
N MET A 242 19.54 -15.42 11.07
CA MET A 242 19.71 -14.72 12.35
C MET A 242 20.72 -15.43 13.24
N HIS A 243 21.51 -14.66 13.99
CA HIS A 243 22.55 -15.17 14.88
C HIS A 243 22.29 -14.74 16.34
N ASP A 244 22.36 -15.70 17.26
CA ASP A 244 22.52 -15.45 18.69
C ASP A 244 23.92 -15.87 19.10
N ARG A 245 24.79 -14.88 19.33
CA ARG A 245 26.25 -15.09 19.46
C ARG A 245 26.76 -15.87 18.24
N ASP A 246 27.36 -17.04 18.44
CA ASP A 246 27.90 -17.89 17.37
C ASP A 246 26.87 -18.90 16.81
N SER A 247 25.65 -18.93 17.34
CA SER A 247 24.62 -19.90 16.97
C SER A 247 23.62 -19.31 15.98
N VAL A 248 23.27 -20.08 14.95
CA VAL A 248 22.17 -19.72 14.04
C VAL A 248 20.84 -20.05 14.71
N ILE A 249 19.90 -19.10 14.69
CA ILE A 249 18.55 -19.25 15.24
C ILE A 249 17.57 -19.63 14.14
N LYS A 250 16.59 -20.47 14.47
CA LYS A 250 15.51 -20.81 13.55
C LYS A 250 14.57 -19.61 13.37
N VAL A 251 14.55 -19.07 12.15
CA VAL A 251 13.60 -18.05 11.72
C VAL A 251 12.37 -18.72 11.13
N THR A 252 11.24 -18.03 11.17
CA THR A 252 9.97 -18.53 10.62
C THR A 252 10.03 -18.72 9.11
N ASP A 253 9.25 -19.69 8.62
CA ASP A 253 9.04 -19.92 7.19
C ASP A 253 7.81 -19.17 6.64
N ASP A 254 7.17 -18.32 7.45
CA ASP A 254 6.07 -17.47 7.02
C ASP A 254 6.57 -16.26 6.21
N PRO A 255 6.22 -16.15 4.92
CA PRO A 255 6.63 -15.01 4.10
C PRO A 255 6.19 -13.66 4.63
N ASN A 256 5.04 -13.59 5.32
CA ASN A 256 4.55 -12.33 5.86
C ASN A 256 5.46 -11.80 6.98
N ALA A 257 6.12 -12.68 7.73
CA ALA A 257 7.12 -12.25 8.71
C ALA A 257 8.41 -11.76 8.04
N TRP A 258 8.78 -12.30 6.87
CA TRP A 258 9.92 -11.80 6.09
C TRP A 258 9.69 -10.37 5.59
N LEU A 259 8.43 -10.04 5.26
CA LEU A 259 8.01 -8.68 4.99
C LEU A 259 8.16 -7.78 6.23
N CYS A 260 7.68 -8.22 7.40
CA CYS A 260 7.83 -7.45 8.65
C CYS A 260 9.31 -7.13 8.96
N MET A 261 10.20 -8.11 8.75
CA MET A 261 11.64 -7.96 8.96
C MET A 261 12.32 -6.99 7.98
N GLN A 262 11.63 -6.47 6.97
CA GLN A 262 12.17 -5.38 6.13
C GLN A 262 12.26 -4.06 6.89
N CYS A 263 11.43 -3.89 7.93
CA CYS A 263 11.41 -2.74 8.82
C CYS A 263 11.91 -3.10 10.22
N HIS A 264 11.46 -4.24 10.77
CA HIS A 264 11.88 -4.76 12.08
C HIS A 264 13.15 -5.63 11.97
N ALA A 265 14.19 -5.05 11.38
CA ALA A 265 15.42 -5.76 11.03
C ALA A 265 16.48 -5.70 12.16
N PRO A 266 17.37 -6.70 12.25
CA PRO A 266 18.58 -6.58 13.06
C PRO A 266 19.59 -5.62 12.41
N ASN A 267 20.70 -5.41 13.11
CA ASN A 267 21.87 -4.77 12.55
C ASN A 267 22.45 -5.53 11.35
N ASN A 268 23.45 -4.93 10.70
CA ASN A 268 24.12 -5.50 9.53
C ASN A 268 24.84 -6.85 9.77
N ARG A 269 25.07 -7.24 11.02
CA ARG A 269 25.63 -8.54 11.41
C ARG A 269 24.57 -9.62 11.61
N ARG A 270 23.29 -9.25 11.51
CA ARG A 270 22.12 -10.12 11.71
C ARG A 270 22.09 -10.70 13.12
N GLU A 271 22.53 -9.91 14.09
CA GLU A 271 22.56 -10.26 15.50
C GLU A 271 21.16 -10.08 16.12
N LEU A 272 20.69 -11.12 16.80
CA LEU A 272 19.39 -11.18 17.45
C LEU A 272 19.19 -10.04 18.46
N GLY A 273 18.01 -9.42 18.43
CA GLY A 273 17.55 -8.33 19.29
C GLY A 273 18.44 -7.10 19.25
N THR A 274 19.01 -6.81 18.09
CA THR A 274 19.69 -5.54 17.79
C THR A 274 18.79 -4.66 16.94
N GLU A 275 19.01 -3.34 16.97
CA GLU A 275 18.14 -2.37 16.31
C GLU A 275 16.66 -2.62 16.62
N ASP A 276 15.83 -2.80 15.59
CA ASP A 276 14.40 -3.05 15.74
C ASP A 276 14.01 -4.53 15.57
N ASP A 277 14.98 -5.44 15.62
CA ASP A 277 14.71 -6.88 15.57
C ASP A 277 13.80 -7.31 16.72
N LYS A 278 12.77 -8.08 16.35
CA LYS A 278 11.82 -8.77 17.26
C LYS A 278 11.66 -10.23 16.85
N THR A 279 12.73 -10.88 16.37
CA THR A 279 12.69 -12.31 16.04
C THR A 279 12.32 -13.14 17.29
N PRO A 280 11.36 -14.10 17.20
CA PRO A 280 11.03 -15.00 18.30
C PRO A 280 12.19 -15.92 18.69
N THR A 281 12.30 -16.22 19.99
CA THR A 281 13.44 -16.93 20.59
C THR A 281 12.98 -18.04 21.54
N GLY A 282 13.90 -18.93 21.91
CA GLY A 282 13.63 -20.00 22.87
C GLY A 282 12.57 -20.98 22.36
N LEU A 283 11.50 -21.18 23.14
CA LEU A 283 10.41 -22.09 22.78
C LEU A 283 9.57 -21.59 21.60
N TYR A 284 9.73 -20.32 21.20
CA TYR A 284 8.96 -19.69 20.13
C TYR A 284 9.77 -19.54 18.83
N GLU A 285 11.00 -20.06 18.76
CA GLU A 285 11.83 -20.02 17.55
C GLU A 285 11.08 -20.63 16.34
N GLY A 286 11.14 -19.93 15.20
CA GLY A 286 10.42 -20.32 13.99
C GLY A 286 8.94 -19.94 13.96
N MET A 287 8.35 -19.41 15.04
CA MET A 287 7.01 -18.84 15.00
C MET A 287 6.98 -17.55 14.20
N SER A 288 5.86 -17.28 13.54
CA SER A 288 5.66 -16.03 12.84
C SER A 288 5.24 -14.93 13.81
N CYS A 289 5.57 -13.68 13.46
CA CYS A 289 5.07 -12.49 14.13
C CYS A 289 3.55 -12.52 14.29
N LEU A 290 2.83 -13.04 13.29
CA LEU A 290 1.36 -13.07 13.27
C LEU A 290 0.75 -14.12 14.19
N ASP A 291 1.53 -15.04 14.76
CA ASP A 291 1.06 -15.96 15.80
C ASP A 291 0.85 -15.25 17.14
N CYS A 292 1.60 -14.16 17.37
CA CYS A 292 1.56 -13.38 18.60
C CYS A 292 0.96 -11.97 18.41
N HIS A 293 1.05 -11.38 17.22
CA HIS A 293 0.67 -10.00 16.93
C HIS A 293 -0.47 -9.89 15.91
N ASN A 294 -1.29 -8.85 16.07
CA ASN A 294 -2.29 -8.43 15.10
C ASN A 294 -1.62 -7.82 13.87
N PRO A 295 -1.97 -8.26 12.64
CA PRO A 295 -1.25 -7.87 11.43
C PRO A 295 -1.28 -6.36 11.16
N HIS A 296 -2.39 -5.69 11.47
CA HIS A 296 -2.56 -4.28 11.12
C HIS A 296 -2.19 -3.31 12.26
N SER A 297 -2.40 -3.69 13.52
CA SER A 297 -2.07 -2.83 14.69
C SER A 297 -0.71 -3.13 15.32
N ASN A 298 -0.10 -4.28 15.00
CA ASN A 298 1.05 -4.86 15.67
C ASN A 298 0.87 -5.13 17.19
N GLN A 299 -0.37 -4.99 17.71
CA GLN A 299 -0.67 -5.26 19.10
C GLN A 299 -0.66 -6.76 19.40
N LEU A 300 -0.28 -7.14 20.63
CA LEU A 300 -0.31 -8.52 21.09
C LEU A 300 -1.74 -9.08 21.06
N LYS A 301 -1.90 -10.27 20.49
CA LYS A 301 -3.16 -11.03 20.50
C LYS A 301 -3.37 -11.79 21.81
N ASN A 302 -2.26 -12.27 22.38
CA ASN A 302 -2.24 -13.30 23.42
C ASN A 302 -1.26 -12.93 24.54
N ASN A 303 -1.35 -13.63 25.68
CA ASN A 303 -0.48 -13.46 26.84
C ASN A 303 0.91 -14.13 26.71
N TYR A 304 1.45 -14.28 25.48
CA TYR A 304 2.81 -14.82 25.33
C TYR A 304 3.81 -13.88 26.00
N ARG A 305 4.73 -14.44 26.80
CA ARG A 305 5.74 -13.69 27.54
C ARG A 305 7.14 -14.09 27.09
N ASN A 306 8.07 -13.13 27.15
CA ASN A 306 9.49 -13.33 26.88
C ASN A 306 9.78 -13.92 25.48
N VAL A 307 8.96 -13.57 24.48
CA VAL A 307 9.08 -14.09 23.11
C VAL A 307 10.37 -13.61 22.43
N HIS A 308 10.80 -12.39 22.72
CA HIS A 308 11.94 -11.72 22.09
C HIS A 308 13.15 -11.57 23.04
N THR A 309 13.14 -12.24 24.19
CA THR A 309 14.17 -12.07 25.21
C THR A 309 15.43 -12.86 24.81
N LYS A 310 16.57 -12.18 24.75
CA LYS A 310 17.87 -12.82 24.47
C LYS A 310 18.18 -13.88 25.53
N LYS A 311 18.83 -14.98 25.10
CA LYS A 311 19.32 -16.05 25.98
C LYS A 311 20.60 -15.67 26.71
#